data_AF-A0A932BZM5-F1
#
_entry.id   AF-A0A932BZM5-F1
#
_cell.length_a   1.000
_cell.length_b   1.000
_cell.length_c   1.000
_cell.angle_alpha   90.00
_cell.angle_beta   90.00
_cell.angle_gamma   90.00
#
_symmetry.space_group_name_H-M   'P 1'
#
loop_
_entity.id
_entity.type
_entity.pdbx_description
1 polymer ?
#
loop_
_entity_poly.entity_id
_entity_poly.type
_entity_poly.pdbx_seq_one_letter_code
_entity_poly.pdbx_strand_id
1 'polypeptide(L)'
;MAERERPDYSAGKWAHAFRPRAKGEVRYWLLKSEPETFSWDDLLASPGRTTHWDGVRNFAARNFLLDGMAVGDEAFFYHSMTGAQAIVGIVVVVRAGYPDHTAFDRKHHGYDPDSKADAPQWYMVDVRAVAPLARPVALTELKASQALARMALLRIGRLSVTPVTAAEWKAVIAMSERPPASSRRATSPKRRGAR
;
A
#
# COMPACT_ATOMS: atom_id res chain seq x y z
N MET A 1 21.56 -18.45 7.78
CA MET A 1 20.11 -18.33 7.56
C MET A 1 19.71 -19.43 6.61
N ALA A 2 18.77 -20.30 6.96
CA ALA A 2 18.29 -21.30 6.03
C ALA A 2 17.61 -20.58 4.86
N GLU A 3 17.98 -20.94 3.63
CA GLU A 3 17.37 -20.39 2.42
C GLU A 3 15.93 -20.92 2.33
N ARG A 4 14.94 -20.03 2.48
CA ARG A 4 13.53 -20.39 2.35
C ARG A 4 13.26 -20.79 0.91
N GLU A 5 12.66 -21.96 0.70
CA GLU A 5 12.17 -22.38 -0.61
C GLU A 5 11.10 -21.40 -1.12
N ARG A 6 11.38 -20.79 -2.29
CA ARG A 6 10.50 -19.81 -2.90
C ARG A 6 9.33 -20.53 -3.59
N PRO A 7 8.06 -20.21 -3.24
CA PRO A 7 6.90 -20.78 -3.92
C PRO A 7 6.94 -20.50 -5.43
N ASP A 8 6.39 -21.43 -6.21
CA ASP A 8 6.14 -21.17 -7.62
C ASP A 8 5.04 -20.11 -7.77
N TYR A 9 5.43 -18.94 -8.28
CA TYR A 9 4.53 -17.83 -8.56
C TYR A 9 4.12 -17.73 -10.03
N SER A 10 4.50 -18.69 -10.88
CA SER A 10 4.23 -18.68 -12.31
C SER A 10 2.74 -18.72 -12.63
N ALA A 11 1.93 -19.31 -11.75
CA ALA A 11 0.50 -19.47 -11.89
C ALA A 11 -0.31 -18.69 -10.84
N GLY A 12 -1.58 -18.45 -11.15
CA GLY A 12 -2.55 -17.86 -10.23
C GLY A 12 -2.68 -16.33 -10.32
N LYS A 13 -3.60 -15.79 -9.52
CA LYS A 13 -4.04 -14.39 -9.64
C LYS A 13 -2.95 -13.34 -9.37
N TRP A 14 -1.85 -13.73 -8.75
CA TRP A 14 -0.73 -12.86 -8.39
C TRP A 14 0.51 -13.02 -9.27
N ALA A 15 0.47 -13.87 -10.29
CA ALA A 15 1.65 -14.13 -11.14
C ALA A 15 2.28 -12.86 -11.71
N HIS A 16 1.45 -11.87 -12.06
CA HIS A 16 1.91 -10.56 -12.53
C HIS A 16 2.78 -9.78 -11.52
N ALA A 17 2.60 -9.99 -10.22
CA ALA A 17 3.36 -9.31 -9.16
C ALA A 17 4.74 -9.94 -8.94
N PHE A 18 4.92 -11.20 -9.35
CA PHE A 18 6.12 -12.00 -9.11
C PHE A 18 6.89 -12.35 -10.39
N ARG A 19 6.37 -11.99 -11.57
CA ARG A 19 7.06 -12.20 -12.85
C ARG A 19 8.47 -11.59 -12.83
N PRO A 20 9.39 -12.07 -13.69
CA PRO A 20 10.68 -11.42 -13.88
C PRO A 20 10.55 -9.92 -14.17
N ARG A 21 11.46 -9.12 -13.62
CA ARG A 21 11.49 -7.67 -13.78
C ARG A 21 12.32 -7.30 -15.01
N ALA A 22 11.83 -6.36 -15.80
CA ALA A 22 12.68 -5.69 -16.79
C ALA A 22 13.68 -4.78 -16.07
N LYS A 23 14.83 -4.51 -16.71
CA LYS A 23 15.84 -3.60 -16.16
C LYS A 23 15.23 -2.21 -15.97
N GLY A 24 15.29 -1.69 -14.74
CA GLY A 24 14.71 -0.38 -14.38
C GLY A 24 13.18 -0.36 -14.24
N GLU A 25 12.52 -1.52 -14.23
CA GLU A 25 11.08 -1.60 -14.00
C GLU A 25 10.71 -1.20 -12.56
N VAL A 26 9.89 -0.15 -12.44
CA VAL A 26 9.22 0.23 -11.19
C VAL A 26 7.87 -0.48 -11.11
N ARG A 27 7.61 -1.16 -9.99
CA ARG A 27 6.28 -1.70 -9.66
C ARG A 27 5.60 -0.86 -8.61
N TYR A 28 4.27 -0.93 -8.63
CA TYR A 28 3.41 -0.17 -7.75
C TYR A 28 2.71 -1.07 -6.75
N TRP A 29 2.56 -0.57 -5.53
CA TRP A 29 1.96 -1.28 -4.43
C TRP A 29 1.00 -0.40 -3.65
N LEU A 30 0.29 -1.00 -2.70
CA LEU A 30 -0.48 -0.29 -1.68
C LEU A 30 -0.20 -0.93 -0.34
N LEU A 31 0.09 -0.09 0.65
CA LEU A 31 0.41 -0.46 2.02
C LEU A 31 -0.61 0.20 2.93
N LYS A 32 -1.32 -0.61 3.72
CA LYS A 32 -2.31 -0.13 4.70
C LYS A 32 -1.64 0.14 6.03
N SER A 33 -1.96 1.28 6.62
CA SER A 33 -1.63 1.60 8.00
C SER A 33 -2.84 2.18 8.70
N GLU A 34 -3.03 1.85 9.97
CA GLU A 34 -4.06 2.46 10.81
C GLU A 34 -3.48 3.77 11.37
N PRO A 35 -4.11 4.93 11.13
CA PRO A 35 -3.55 6.21 11.51
C PRO A 35 -3.43 6.40 13.03
N GLU A 36 -4.17 5.63 13.83
CA GLU A 36 -4.04 5.59 15.29
C GLU A 36 -2.78 4.84 15.76
N THR A 37 -2.22 3.97 14.93
CA THR A 37 -0.99 3.22 15.21
C THR A 37 0.22 3.88 14.54
N PHE A 38 0.11 4.20 13.25
CA PHE A 38 1.17 4.85 12.49
C PHE A 38 0.59 5.62 11.29
N SER A 39 0.48 6.94 11.41
CA SER A 39 -0.09 7.82 10.41
C SER A 39 0.92 8.25 9.34
N TRP A 40 0.45 9.02 8.36
CA TRP A 40 1.32 9.64 7.37
C TRP A 40 2.23 10.71 8.01
N ASP A 41 1.69 11.44 8.99
CA ASP A 41 2.44 12.47 9.71
C ASP A 41 3.53 11.85 10.59
N ASP A 42 3.28 10.68 11.17
CA ASP A 42 4.31 9.91 11.89
C ASP A 42 5.46 9.49 10.96
N LEU A 43 5.14 9.07 9.73
CA LEU A 43 6.16 8.79 8.73
C LEU A 43 6.96 10.06 8.36
N LEU A 44 6.29 11.20 8.19
CA LEU A 44 6.96 12.47 7.91
C LEU A 44 7.85 12.94 9.07
N ALA A 45 7.48 12.64 10.31
CA ALA A 45 8.24 12.95 11.51
C ALA A 45 9.39 11.95 11.79
N SER A 46 9.34 10.76 11.18
CA SER A 46 10.35 9.72 11.35
C SER A 46 11.72 10.18 10.80
N PRO A 47 12.85 9.71 11.39
CA PRO A 47 14.18 10.02 10.88
C PRO A 47 14.33 9.71 9.40
N GLY A 48 14.78 10.70 8.61
CA GLY A 48 14.90 10.55 7.14
C GLY A 48 13.57 10.30 6.43
N ARG A 49 12.42 10.56 7.08
CA ARG A 49 11.06 10.25 6.63
C ARG A 49 10.89 8.78 6.23
N THR A 50 11.60 7.90 6.93
CA THR A 50 11.75 6.48 6.62
C THR A 50 11.31 5.65 7.80
N THR A 51 10.61 4.55 7.54
CA THR A 51 10.24 3.56 8.55
C THR A 51 10.37 2.15 7.98
N HIS A 52 10.46 1.17 8.88
CA HIS A 52 10.28 -0.24 8.55
C HIS A 52 8.77 -0.56 8.49
N TRP A 53 8.39 -1.46 7.58
CA TRP A 53 6.99 -1.87 7.38
C TRP A 53 6.73 -3.25 8.00
N ASP A 54 6.82 -3.31 9.33
CA ASP A 54 6.65 -4.50 10.14
C ASP A 54 5.18 -4.91 10.33
N GLY A 55 4.94 -5.89 11.22
CA GLY A 55 3.60 -6.27 11.68
C GLY A 55 2.77 -7.05 10.66
N VAL A 56 3.28 -7.28 9.45
CA VAL A 56 2.56 -8.07 8.43
C VAL A 56 2.57 -9.55 8.80
N ARG A 57 1.38 -10.08 9.12
CA ARG A 57 1.13 -11.49 9.52
C ARG A 57 0.23 -12.27 8.57
N ASN A 58 0.17 -11.84 7.30
CA ASN A 58 -0.53 -12.57 6.25
C ASN A 58 0.47 -13.13 5.24
N PHE A 59 0.45 -14.45 4.99
CA PHE A 59 1.41 -15.10 4.10
C PHE A 59 1.46 -14.53 2.67
N ALA A 60 0.33 -14.11 2.09
CA ALA A 60 0.34 -13.50 0.77
C ALA A 60 0.96 -12.10 0.81
N ALA A 61 0.59 -11.29 1.81
CA ALA A 61 1.18 -9.95 2.01
C ALA A 61 2.68 -10.03 2.28
N ARG A 62 3.11 -10.97 3.12
CA ARG A 62 4.52 -11.28 3.36
C ARG A 62 5.26 -11.61 2.07
N ASN A 63 4.69 -12.49 1.24
CA ASN A 63 5.31 -12.84 -0.03
C ASN A 63 5.45 -11.60 -0.94
N PHE A 64 4.49 -10.66 -0.93
CA PHE A 64 4.67 -9.40 -1.67
C PHE A 64 5.84 -8.57 -1.13
N LEU A 65 6.01 -8.47 0.19
CA LEU A 65 7.14 -7.75 0.79
C LEU A 65 8.49 -8.39 0.45
N LEU A 66 8.57 -9.72 0.58
CA LEU A 66 9.82 -10.47 0.44
C LEU A 66 10.19 -10.76 -1.02
N ASP A 67 9.25 -11.32 -1.77
CA ASP A 67 9.49 -11.88 -3.10
C ASP A 67 8.98 -10.96 -4.23
N GLY A 68 8.11 -10.01 -3.88
CA GLY A 68 7.45 -9.10 -4.80
C GLY A 68 8.21 -7.79 -4.94
N MET A 69 8.34 -7.04 -3.85
CA MET A 69 8.88 -5.67 -3.79
C MET A 69 10.40 -5.63 -4.02
N ALA A 70 10.85 -4.54 -4.63
CA ALA A 70 12.27 -4.24 -4.79
C ALA A 70 12.55 -2.77 -4.45
N VAL A 71 13.81 -2.45 -4.13
CA VAL A 71 14.24 -1.05 -3.95
C VAL A 71 13.90 -0.23 -5.18
N GLY A 72 13.31 0.95 -4.98
CA GLY A 72 12.84 1.84 -6.04
C GLY A 72 11.40 1.61 -6.47
N ASP A 73 10.73 0.54 -6.02
CA ASP A 73 9.28 0.42 -6.18
C ASP A 73 8.55 1.51 -5.39
N GLU A 74 7.42 1.95 -5.94
CA GLU A 74 6.56 2.93 -5.29
C GLU A 74 5.32 2.29 -4.70
N ALA A 75 4.76 2.93 -3.68
CA ALA A 75 3.52 2.45 -3.10
C ALA A 75 2.64 3.56 -2.57
N PHE A 76 1.33 3.32 -2.62
CA PHE A 76 0.35 4.16 -1.96
C PHE A 76 0.34 3.87 -0.46
N PHE A 77 0.45 4.92 0.34
CA PHE A 77 0.19 4.90 1.78
C PHE A 77 -1.32 5.08 1.99
N TYR A 78 -1.97 4.05 2.54
CA TYR A 78 -3.41 4.01 2.74
C TYR A 78 -3.77 4.01 4.22
N HIS A 79 -4.56 4.98 4.66
CA HIS A 79 -5.15 4.97 5.99
C HIS A 79 -6.35 4.02 6.03
N SER A 80 -6.22 2.95 6.81
CA SER A 80 -7.25 1.94 7.05
C SER A 80 -7.91 2.09 8.43
N MET A 81 -9.00 1.34 8.65
CA MET A 81 -9.71 1.23 9.94
C MET A 81 -10.11 2.55 10.63
N THR A 82 -10.23 3.63 9.86
CA THR A 82 -10.71 4.94 10.31
C THR A 82 -12.05 5.29 9.64
N GLY A 83 -12.78 6.28 10.15
CA GLY A 83 -13.96 6.85 9.49
C GLY A 83 -13.64 7.56 8.16
N ALA A 84 -12.38 7.91 7.92
CA ALA A 84 -11.91 8.66 6.74
C ALA A 84 -10.91 7.86 5.90
N GLN A 85 -11.21 6.60 5.58
CA GLN A 85 -10.26 5.73 4.87
C GLN A 85 -9.91 6.29 3.48
N ALA A 86 -8.62 6.45 3.22
CA ALA A 86 -8.14 7.09 2.00
C ALA A 86 -6.70 6.70 1.66
N ILE A 87 -6.36 6.82 0.39
CA ILE A 87 -4.96 6.92 -0.02
C ILE A 87 -4.51 8.36 0.22
N VAL A 88 -3.42 8.55 0.96
CA VAL A 88 -3.00 9.88 1.44
C VAL A 88 -1.65 10.32 0.88
N GLY A 89 -0.78 9.38 0.48
CA GLY A 89 0.55 9.71 0.01
C GLY A 89 1.22 8.58 -0.76
N ILE A 90 2.44 8.85 -1.19
CA ILE A 90 3.30 7.95 -1.95
C ILE A 90 4.58 7.73 -1.15
N VAL A 91 4.96 6.46 -1.00
CA VAL A 91 6.24 6.04 -0.47
C VAL A 91 7.06 5.30 -1.53
N VAL A 92 8.37 5.21 -1.32
CA VAL A 92 9.29 4.41 -2.12
C VAL A 92 9.98 3.39 -1.23
N VAL A 93 10.16 2.16 -1.74
CA VAL A 93 10.92 1.11 -1.05
C VAL A 93 12.40 1.47 -1.10
N VAL A 94 13.03 1.60 0.07
CA VAL A 94 14.47 1.92 0.21
C VAL A 94 15.29 0.74 0.71
N ARG A 95 14.65 -0.31 1.24
CA ARG A 95 15.27 -1.60 1.55
C ARG A 95 14.33 -2.74 1.20
N ALA A 96 14.81 -3.70 0.40
CA ALA A 96 14.05 -4.89 0.03
C ALA A 96 13.88 -5.87 1.23
N GLY A 97 13.04 -6.89 1.04
CA GLY A 97 12.60 -7.83 2.07
C GLY A 97 13.70 -8.35 3.00
N TYR A 98 13.48 -8.18 4.30
CA TYR A 98 14.36 -8.70 5.36
C TYR A 98 13.55 -9.16 6.57
N PRO A 99 14.10 -10.00 7.47
CA PRO A 99 13.35 -10.54 8.60
C PRO A 99 12.71 -9.46 9.47
N ASP A 100 11.42 -9.63 9.79
CA ASP A 100 10.69 -8.75 10.70
C ASP A 100 11.07 -9.09 12.14
N HIS A 101 11.87 -8.23 12.77
CA HIS A 101 12.35 -8.43 14.14
C HIS A 101 11.23 -8.40 15.18
N THR A 102 10.10 -7.76 14.88
CA THR A 102 8.96 -7.67 15.80
C THR A 102 8.25 -9.00 15.99
N ALA A 103 8.44 -9.95 15.07
CA ALA A 103 7.95 -11.32 15.23
C ALA A 103 8.64 -12.09 16.36
N PHE A 104 9.85 -11.69 16.76
CA PHE A 104 10.62 -12.36 17.81
C PHE A 104 10.40 -11.75 19.20
N ASP A 105 9.82 -10.55 19.28
CA ASP A 105 9.60 -9.85 20.54
C ASP A 105 8.28 -10.26 21.18
N ARG A 106 8.36 -11.00 22.29
CA ARG A 106 7.22 -11.49 23.10
C ARG A 106 6.27 -10.39 23.59
N LYS A 107 6.72 -9.13 23.63
CA LYS A 107 5.91 -7.99 24.08
C LYS A 107 5.20 -7.29 22.92
N HIS A 108 5.61 -7.57 21.69
CA HIS A 108 5.02 -6.95 20.52
C HIS A 108 3.71 -7.64 20.15
N HIS A 109 2.72 -6.87 19.67
CA HIS A 109 1.42 -7.39 19.24
C HIS A 109 1.55 -8.38 18.06
N GLY A 110 2.62 -8.23 17.27
CA GLY A 110 2.98 -9.11 16.16
C GLY A 110 3.89 -10.28 16.54
N TYR A 111 4.09 -10.58 17.82
CA TYR A 111 4.89 -11.74 18.24
C TYR A 111 4.37 -13.03 17.61
N ASP A 112 5.28 -13.86 17.12
CA ASP A 112 4.96 -15.20 16.64
C ASP A 112 5.92 -16.22 17.28
N PRO A 113 5.44 -17.12 18.16
CA PRO A 113 6.28 -18.12 18.81
C PRO A 113 6.97 -19.08 17.82
N ASP A 114 6.45 -19.23 16.60
CA ASP A 114 6.97 -20.14 15.58
C ASP A 114 7.95 -19.46 14.62
N SER A 115 8.13 -18.13 14.72
CA SER A 115 9.12 -17.38 13.96
C SER A 115 10.41 -17.23 14.78
N LYS A 116 11.53 -17.72 14.25
CA LYS A 116 12.85 -17.67 14.92
C LYS A 116 13.84 -16.86 14.11
N ALA A 117 14.88 -16.31 14.76
CA ALA A 117 15.85 -15.46 14.09
C ALA A 117 16.67 -16.19 13.01
N ASP A 118 16.91 -17.49 13.21
CA ASP A 118 17.60 -18.38 12.27
C ASP A 118 16.68 -18.96 11.18
N ALA A 119 15.37 -18.99 11.44
CA ALA A 119 14.31 -19.42 10.53
C ALA A 119 13.09 -18.45 10.58
N PRO A 120 13.22 -17.23 10.03
CA PRO A 120 12.17 -16.21 10.11
C PRO A 120 10.97 -16.56 9.24
N GLN A 121 9.76 -16.47 9.83
CA GLN A 121 8.51 -16.63 9.09
C GLN A 121 8.00 -15.33 8.47
N TRP A 122 8.37 -14.18 9.05
CA TRP A 122 7.85 -12.86 8.71
C TRP A 122 8.95 -11.92 8.24
N TYR A 123 8.57 -11.04 7.32
CA TYR A 123 9.49 -10.17 6.61
C TYR A 123 8.84 -8.80 6.42
N MET A 124 9.70 -7.78 6.35
CA MET A 124 9.34 -6.40 6.13
C MET A 124 10.29 -5.74 5.13
N VAL A 125 9.94 -4.52 4.73
CA VAL A 125 10.76 -3.64 3.88
C VAL A 125 10.94 -2.32 4.61
N ASP A 126 11.89 -1.50 4.17
CA ASP A 126 11.91 -0.09 4.60
C ASP A 126 11.32 0.78 3.49
N VAL A 127 10.47 1.73 3.88
CA VAL A 127 9.85 2.70 2.98
C VAL A 127 10.14 4.12 3.41
N ARG A 128 10.28 5.00 2.44
CA ARG A 128 10.49 6.44 2.66
C ARG A 128 9.37 7.25 2.02
N ALA A 129 8.89 8.29 2.70
CA ALA A 129 7.93 9.23 2.12
C ALA A 129 8.52 9.92 0.88
N VAL A 130 7.75 9.94 -0.20
CA VAL A 130 8.06 10.69 -1.43
C VAL A 130 7.28 12.00 -1.41
N ALA A 131 5.95 11.91 -1.43
CA ALA A 131 5.06 13.07 -1.45
C ALA A 131 3.66 12.70 -0.95
N PRO A 132 2.92 13.64 -0.34
CA PRO A 132 1.47 13.47 -0.18
C PRO A 132 0.80 13.46 -1.56
N LEU A 133 -0.40 12.86 -1.65
CA LEU A 133 -1.24 13.08 -2.83
C LEU A 133 -1.77 14.51 -2.85
N ALA A 134 -2.09 15.04 -4.04
CA ALA A 134 -2.63 16.40 -4.19
C ALA A 134 -3.89 16.63 -3.33
N ARG A 135 -4.68 15.57 -3.12
CA ARG A 135 -5.59 15.41 -2.00
C ARG A 135 -5.73 13.92 -1.65
N PRO A 136 -6.21 13.59 -0.44
CA PRO A 136 -6.62 12.23 -0.14
C PRO A 136 -7.70 11.70 -1.10
N VAL A 137 -7.54 10.47 -1.58
CA VAL A 137 -8.54 9.79 -2.40
C VAL A 137 -9.29 8.79 -1.51
N ALA A 138 -10.55 9.11 -1.20
CA ALA A 138 -11.33 8.34 -0.25
C ALA A 138 -11.73 6.96 -0.80
N LEU A 139 -11.89 5.97 0.09
CA LEU A 139 -12.33 4.62 -0.29
C LEU A 139 -13.65 4.62 -1.06
N THR A 140 -14.56 5.53 -0.73
CA THR A 140 -15.84 5.70 -1.44
C THR A 140 -15.65 6.10 -2.90
N GLU A 141 -14.68 6.98 -3.18
CA GLU A 141 -14.32 7.37 -4.54
C GLU A 141 -13.64 6.21 -5.29
N LEU A 142 -12.74 5.49 -4.62
CA LEU A 142 -12.08 4.31 -5.19
C LEU A 142 -13.12 3.25 -5.61
N LYS A 143 -14.10 2.97 -4.74
CA LYS A 143 -15.21 2.04 -5.00
C LYS A 143 -16.12 2.48 -6.14
N ALA A 144 -16.30 3.79 -6.34
CA ALA A 144 -17.13 4.32 -7.41
C ALA A 144 -16.43 4.30 -8.79
N SER A 145 -15.11 4.10 -8.84
CA SER A 145 -14.34 4.12 -10.07
C SER A 145 -14.35 2.76 -10.77
N GLN A 146 -14.95 2.71 -11.97
CA GLN A 146 -14.92 1.50 -12.82
C GLN A 146 -13.49 1.10 -13.21
N ALA A 147 -12.59 2.08 -13.39
CA ALA A 147 -11.19 1.83 -13.69
C ALA A 147 -10.46 1.07 -12.57
N LEU A 148 -10.97 1.12 -11.34
CA LEU A 148 -10.41 0.46 -10.17
C LEU A 148 -11.20 -0.78 -9.75
N ALA A 149 -12.21 -1.22 -10.51
CA ALA A 149 -13.09 -2.33 -10.13
C ALA A 149 -12.35 -3.67 -9.89
N ARG A 150 -11.12 -3.80 -10.43
CA ARG A 150 -10.27 -4.99 -10.23
C ARG A 150 -9.16 -4.79 -9.20
N MET A 151 -9.02 -3.60 -8.62
CA MET A 151 -7.97 -3.27 -7.66
C MET A 151 -8.05 -4.19 -6.44
N ALA A 152 -6.89 -4.75 -6.08
CA ALA A 152 -6.77 -5.72 -5.00
C ALA A 152 -7.31 -5.19 -3.66
N LEU A 153 -7.10 -3.90 -3.37
CA LEU A 153 -7.66 -3.19 -2.22
C LEU A 153 -9.18 -3.42 -2.07
N LEU A 154 -9.92 -3.33 -3.17
CA LEU A 154 -11.38 -3.40 -3.19
C LEU A 154 -11.89 -4.84 -3.19
N ARG A 155 -11.11 -5.76 -3.76
CA ARG A 155 -11.50 -7.17 -3.92
C ARG A 155 -11.14 -8.04 -2.73
N ILE A 156 -10.08 -7.69 -2.00
CA ILE A 156 -9.50 -8.52 -0.95
C ILE A 156 -9.12 -7.64 0.25
N GLY A 157 -10.15 -7.19 0.98
CA GLY A 157 -10.00 -6.24 2.08
C GLY A 157 -9.02 -6.67 3.19
N ARG A 158 -8.86 -7.98 3.40
CA ARG A 158 -7.98 -8.54 4.45
C ARG A 158 -6.47 -8.43 4.17
N LEU A 159 -6.05 -8.08 2.96
CA LEU A 159 -4.63 -7.91 2.64
C LEU A 159 -4.20 -6.48 2.98
N SER A 160 -3.15 -6.36 3.80
CA SER A 160 -2.53 -5.08 4.19
C SER A 160 -1.50 -4.58 3.17
N VAL A 161 -0.93 -5.50 2.39
CA VAL A 161 -0.02 -5.20 1.28
C VAL A 161 -0.58 -5.81 0.02
N THR A 162 -0.71 -5.03 -1.04
CA THR A 162 -1.26 -5.51 -2.31
C THR A 162 -0.55 -4.90 -3.52
N PRO A 163 -0.40 -5.64 -4.63
CA PRO A 163 0.08 -5.06 -5.88
C PRO A 163 -0.95 -4.07 -6.45
N VAL A 164 -0.43 -3.06 -7.14
CA VAL A 164 -1.20 -2.07 -7.89
C VAL A 164 -0.68 -2.09 -9.32
N THR A 165 -1.58 -2.20 -10.30
CA THR A 165 -1.19 -2.13 -11.71
C THR A 165 -0.83 -0.69 -12.09
N ALA A 166 0.00 -0.51 -13.12
CA ALA A 166 0.33 0.82 -13.63
C ALA A 166 -0.92 1.62 -14.08
N ALA A 167 -1.97 0.93 -14.55
CA ALA A 167 -3.23 1.57 -14.92
C ALA A 167 -3.99 2.06 -13.68
N GLU A 168 -4.08 1.24 -12.63
CA GLU A 168 -4.70 1.63 -11.35
C GLU A 168 -3.93 2.77 -10.68
N TRP A 169 -2.60 2.71 -10.70
CA TRP A 169 -1.74 3.78 -10.19
C TRP A 169 -2.07 5.12 -10.85
N LYS A 170 -2.02 5.18 -12.19
CA LYS A 170 -2.36 6.38 -12.97
C LYS A 170 -3.77 6.88 -12.68
N ALA A 171 -4.74 5.98 -12.54
CA ALA A 171 -6.11 6.34 -12.23
C ALA A 171 -6.23 7.01 -10.85
N VAL A 172 -5.58 6.46 -9.82
CA VAL A 172 -5.58 7.06 -8.47
C VAL A 172 -4.90 8.42 -8.45
N ILE A 173 -3.74 8.56 -9.12
CA ILE A 173 -3.06 9.86 -9.24
C ILE A 173 -3.99 10.90 -9.87
N ALA A 174 -4.60 10.58 -11.01
CA ALA A 174 -5.51 11.50 -11.70
C ALA A 174 -6.77 11.83 -10.88
N MET A 175 -7.23 10.90 -10.02
CA MET A 175 -8.32 11.18 -9.07
C MET A 175 -7.91 12.19 -8.00
N SER A 176 -6.67 12.11 -7.52
CA SER A 176 -6.13 13.04 -6.52
C SER A 176 -5.97 14.47 -7.03
N GLU A 177 -5.77 14.66 -8.33
CA GLU A 177 -5.60 15.98 -8.96
C GLU A 177 -6.92 16.71 -9.25
N ARG A 178 -8.07 16.03 -9.08
CA ARG A 178 -9.40 16.57 -9.38
C ARG A 178 -10.17 16.82 -8.10
N PRO A 179 -11.06 17.84 -8.03
CA PRO A 179 -11.95 18.00 -6.87
C PRO A 179 -12.82 16.76 -6.62
N PRO A 180 -13.19 16.46 -5.36
CA PRO A 180 -14.06 15.33 -5.03
C PRO A 180 -15.37 15.36 -5.82
N ALA A 181 -15.91 14.20 -6.17
CA ALA A 181 -17.18 14.13 -6.91
C ALA A 181 -18.35 14.85 -6.18
N SER A 182 -18.32 14.90 -4.83
CA SER A 182 -19.31 15.61 -4.02
C SER A 182 -19.27 17.13 -4.17
N SER A 183 -18.15 17.73 -4.58
CA SER A 183 -18.03 19.19 -4.76
C SER A 183 -18.46 19.67 -6.15
N ARG A 184 -18.72 18.75 -7.10
CA ARG A 184 -19.11 19.08 -8.49
C ARG A 184 -20.60 19.45 -8.66
N ARG A 185 -21.42 19.40 -7.60
CA ARG A 185 -22.88 19.57 -7.68
C ARG A 185 -23.41 20.97 -7.32
N ALA A 186 -22.55 22.00 -7.29
CA ALA A 186 -22.90 23.34 -6.78
C ALA A 186 -23.04 24.46 -7.83
N THR A 187 -23.12 24.16 -9.13
CA THR A 187 -23.35 25.19 -10.16
C THR A 187 -24.58 24.87 -11.01
N SER A 188 -25.77 25.07 -10.44
CA SER A 188 -26.98 25.29 -11.23
C SER A 188 -27.06 26.78 -11.60
N PRO A 189 -27.22 27.16 -12.88
CA PRO A 189 -27.42 28.56 -13.24
C PRO A 189 -28.77 29.02 -12.69
N LYS A 190 -28.80 30.07 -11.86
CA LYS A 190 -30.04 30.81 -11.55
C LYS A 190 -30.61 31.30 -12.89
N ARG A 191 -31.71 30.68 -13.34
CA ARG A 191 -32.56 31.26 -14.38
C ARG A 191 -33.02 32.64 -13.89
N ARG A 192 -32.50 33.70 -14.51
CA ARG A 192 -33.07 35.04 -14.38
C ARG A 192 -34.45 35.00 -15.03
N GLY A 193 -35.50 35.07 -14.21
CA GLY A 193 -36.85 35.34 -14.70
C GLY A 193 -36.85 36.71 -15.36
N ALA A 194 -37.28 36.74 -16.62
CA ALA A 194 -37.52 37.95 -17.37
C ALA A 194 -38.93 38.48 -17.06
N ARG A 195 -38.98 39.80 -16.82
CA ARG A 195 -40.07 40.77 -16.98
C ARG A 195 -41.45 40.45 -16.41
#